data_AF-A0AAQ3S4A9-F1
#
_entry.id   AF-A0AAQ3S4A9-F1
#
_cell.length_a   1.000
_cell.length_b   1.000
_cell.length_c   1.000
_cell.angle_alpha   90.00
_cell.angle_beta   90.00
_cell.angle_gamma   90.00
#
_symmetry.space_group_name_H-M   'P 1'
#
loop_
_entity.id
_entity.type
_entity.pdbx_description
1 polymer ?
#
loop_
_entity_poly.entity_id
_entity_poly.type
_entity_poly.pdbx_seq_one_letter_code
_entity_poly.pdbx_strand_id
1 'polypeptide(L)'
;MGEGHSVSFTVPQDRDMKGMILCVVYLSTPEIIEPEFTVVLIVNYTKCTFQIQNHGTVISFKNEDWHDIMSNLESGDKVEIFVNFGNGLVVKNTTVYLIYGESKNMRKAFESKKHGLIRFVKKVVM
;
A
#
# COMPACT_ATOMS: atom_id res chain seq x y z
N MET A 1 9.01 0.46 -5.03
CA MET A 1 7.96 0.59 -6.07
C MET A 1 8.11 -0.62 -6.98
N GLY A 2 7.01 -1.26 -7.37
CA GLY A 2 7.00 -2.37 -8.32
C GLY A 2 6.44 -1.92 -9.67
N GLU A 3 6.90 -2.57 -10.73
CA GLU A 3 6.36 -2.39 -12.08
C GLU A 3 5.15 -3.33 -12.27
N GLY A 4 4.09 -2.82 -12.89
CA GLY A 4 2.88 -3.58 -13.13
C GLY A 4 2.11 -3.93 -11.86
N HIS A 5 1.65 -5.18 -11.78
CA HIS A 5 0.61 -5.67 -10.87
C HIS A 5 1.10 -6.12 -9.50
N SER A 6 2.40 -6.06 -9.22
CA SER A 6 2.92 -6.49 -7.93
C SER A 6 3.96 -5.56 -7.35
N VAL A 7 4.13 -5.65 -6.04
CA VAL A 7 5.21 -4.97 -5.32
C VAL A 7 5.68 -5.84 -4.17
N SER A 8 6.99 -6.08 -4.13
CA SER A 8 7.66 -6.77 -3.04
C SER A 8 8.29 -5.79 -2.06
N PHE A 9 8.27 -6.14 -0.77
CA PHE A 9 8.99 -5.42 0.26
C PHE A 9 9.40 -6.36 1.40
N THR A 10 10.33 -5.88 2.24
CA THR A 10 10.67 -6.53 3.50
C THR A 10 10.13 -5.69 4.64
N VAL A 11 9.44 -6.32 5.59
CA VAL A 11 8.96 -5.64 6.79
C VAL A 11 10.19 -5.18 7.59
N PRO A 12 10.32 -3.88 7.92
CA PRO A 12 11.51 -3.37 8.59
C PRO A 12 11.61 -3.89 10.02
N GLN A 13 12.84 -3.99 10.52
CA GLN A 13 13.12 -4.59 11.82
C GLN A 13 13.10 -3.61 13.00
N ASP A 14 13.33 -2.33 12.72
CA ASP A 14 13.58 -1.28 13.72
C ASP A 14 12.34 -0.44 14.05
N ARG A 15 11.20 -0.72 13.41
CA ARG A 15 9.99 0.11 13.51
C ARG A 15 8.73 -0.73 13.61
N ASP A 16 7.84 -0.29 14.48
CA ASP A 16 6.52 -0.86 14.62
C ASP A 16 5.61 -0.36 13.48
N MET A 17 5.20 -1.27 12.61
CA MET A 17 4.35 -0.99 11.46
C MET A 17 2.89 -0.85 11.91
N LYS A 18 2.31 0.32 11.68
CA LYS A 18 0.95 0.68 12.12
C LYS A 18 -0.08 0.71 11.00
N GLY A 19 0.38 0.70 9.76
CA GLY A 19 -0.45 0.93 8.59
C GLY A 19 0.27 0.53 7.31
N MET A 20 -0.51 0.32 6.25
CA MET A 20 0.02 0.39 4.89
C MET A 20 -1.01 1.05 3.98
N ILE A 21 -0.54 1.74 2.95
CA ILE A 21 -1.36 2.30 1.87
C ILE A 21 -0.88 1.70 0.56
N LEU A 22 -1.81 1.11 -0.19
CA LEU A 22 -1.56 0.59 -1.53
C LEU A 22 -1.98 1.64 -2.56
N CYS A 23 -1.04 2.02 -3.42
CA CYS A 23 -1.25 2.96 -4.51
C CYS A 23 -0.99 2.24 -5.82
N VAL A 24 -1.97 2.27 -6.71
CA VAL A 24 -1.88 1.59 -8.00
C VAL A 24 -2.16 2.59 -9.12
N VAL A 25 -1.21 2.68 -10.04
CA VAL A 25 -1.29 3.52 -11.24
C VAL A 25 -1.68 2.63 -12.40
N TYR A 26 -2.78 2.97 -13.08
CA TYR A 26 -3.31 2.22 -14.20
C TYR A 26 -3.66 3.16 -15.37
N LEU A 27 -3.79 2.59 -16.56
CA LEU A 27 -4.36 3.24 -17.73
C LEU A 27 -5.84 2.88 -17.85
N SER A 28 -6.69 3.89 -17.98
CA SER A 28 -8.13 3.74 -18.22
C SER A 28 -8.49 4.22 -19.63
N THR A 29 -9.51 3.61 -20.22
CA THR A 29 -10.21 4.21 -21.36
C THR A 29 -11.31 5.15 -20.84
N PRO A 30 -11.76 6.14 -21.64
CA PRO A 30 -12.83 7.05 -21.23
C PRO A 30 -14.17 6.35 -20.90
N GLU A 31 -14.35 5.11 -21.36
CA GLU A 31 -15.55 4.30 -21.10
C GLU A 31 -15.55 3.66 -19.71
N ILE A 32 -14.38 3.47 -19.10
CA ILE A 32 -14.27 2.90 -17.76
C ILE A 32 -14.28 4.06 -16.76
N ILE A 33 -15.48 4.34 -16.25
CA ILE A 33 -15.77 5.46 -15.33
C ILE A 33 -15.26 5.15 -13.91
N GLU A 34 -15.31 3.87 -13.50
CA GLU A 34 -14.84 3.44 -12.18
C GLU A 34 -13.94 2.19 -12.28
N PRO A 35 -12.75 2.21 -11.66
CA PRO A 35 -11.90 1.04 -11.60
C PRO A 35 -12.50 -0.01 -10.64
N GLU A 36 -12.87 -1.17 -11.17
CA GLU A 36 -13.21 -2.31 -10.32
C GLU A 36 -11.93 -3.01 -9.87
N PHE A 37 -11.54 -2.81 -8.61
CA PHE A 37 -10.57 -3.69 -7.98
C PHE A 37 -11.23 -5.03 -7.71
N THR A 38 -10.63 -6.13 -8.19
CA THR A 38 -11.23 -7.45 -8.04
C THR A 38 -10.55 -8.23 -6.92
N VAL A 39 -9.21 -8.16 -6.82
CA VAL A 39 -8.48 -8.97 -5.84
C VAL A 39 -7.18 -8.27 -5.43
N VAL A 40 -6.92 -8.21 -4.11
CA VAL A 40 -5.57 -8.04 -3.55
C VAL A 40 -5.12 -9.36 -2.95
N LEU A 41 -3.95 -9.83 -3.36
CA LEU A 41 -3.31 -11.02 -2.80
C LEU A 41 -2.04 -10.60 -2.08
N ILE A 42 -1.93 -10.92 -0.79
CA ILE A 42 -0.74 -10.67 0.01
C ILE A 42 -0.08 -12.02 0.26
N VAL A 43 1.17 -12.17 -0.20
CA VAL A 43 1.98 -13.39 -0.02
C VAL A 43 3.12 -13.07 0.93
N ASN A 44 3.22 -13.83 2.02
CA ASN A 44 4.38 -13.80 2.91
C ASN A 44 5.26 -15.02 2.60
N TYR A 45 6.38 -14.79 1.94
CA TYR A 45 7.32 -15.84 1.54
C TYR A 45 8.13 -16.40 2.70
N THR A 46 8.31 -15.63 3.78
CA THR A 46 9.03 -16.13 4.96
C THR A 46 8.18 -17.15 5.71
N LYS A 47 6.89 -16.87 5.86
CA LYS A 47 5.94 -17.71 6.61
C LYS A 47 5.17 -18.70 5.73
N CYS A 48 5.34 -18.64 4.41
CA CYS A 48 4.61 -19.44 3.43
C CYS A 48 3.08 -19.30 3.56
N THR A 49 2.60 -18.10 3.87
CA THR A 49 1.16 -17.79 3.98
C THR A 49 0.71 -16.88 2.85
N PHE A 50 -0.57 -16.93 2.52
CA PHE A 50 -1.19 -15.98 1.60
C PHE A 50 -2.57 -15.58 2.10
N GLN A 51 -2.97 -14.35 1.77
CA GLN A 51 -4.27 -13.79 2.10
C GLN A 51 -4.88 -13.15 0.86
N ILE A 52 -6.14 -13.47 0.60
CA ILE A 52 -6.91 -12.94 -0.52
C ILE A 52 -7.95 -11.99 0.05
N GLN A 53 -7.89 -10.73 -0.40
CA GLN A 53 -8.80 -9.68 -0.01
C GLN A 53 -9.62 -9.30 -1.24
N ASN A 54 -10.88 -9.71 -1.25
CA ASN A 54 -11.84 -9.46 -2.33
C ASN A 54 -12.82 -8.38 -1.85
N HIS A 55 -12.43 -7.13 -2.06
CA HIS A 55 -13.27 -5.96 -1.80
C HIS A 55 -13.43 -5.26 -3.15
N GLY A 56 -14.66 -4.94 -3.56
CA GLY A 56 -14.96 -4.36 -4.87
C GLY A 56 -14.34 -2.98 -5.14
N THR A 57 -15.09 -2.06 -5.75
CA THR A 57 -14.62 -0.82 -6.40
C THR A 57 -13.71 0.11 -5.56
N VAL A 58 -13.67 0.00 -4.23
CA VAL A 58 -12.77 0.75 -3.36
C VAL A 58 -12.20 -0.14 -2.26
N ILE A 59 -10.92 -0.50 -2.35
CA ILE A 59 -10.22 -1.23 -1.28
C ILE A 59 -9.79 -0.23 -0.19
N SER A 60 -10.74 0.20 0.63
CA SER A 60 -10.40 0.74 1.95
C SER A 60 -10.42 -0.43 2.93
N PHE A 61 -9.26 -0.92 3.33
CA PHE A 61 -9.19 -1.91 4.41
C PHE A 61 -9.84 -1.31 5.66
N LYS A 62 -10.90 -1.94 6.19
CA LYS A 62 -11.45 -1.54 7.48
C LYS A 62 -10.44 -1.90 8.57
N ASN A 63 -10.59 -1.31 9.76
CA ASN A 63 -9.70 -1.60 10.89
C ASN A 63 -9.62 -3.10 11.23
N GLU A 64 -10.72 -3.84 11.00
CA GLU A 64 -10.81 -5.29 11.22
C GLU A 64 -9.99 -6.08 10.18
N ASP A 65 -10.15 -5.79 8.89
CA ASP A 65 -9.34 -6.40 7.81
C ASP A 65 -7.85 -6.12 8.01
N TRP A 66 -7.54 -4.94 8.56
CA TRP A 66 -6.19 -4.50 8.83
C TRP A 66 -5.51 -5.35 9.92
N HIS A 67 -6.25 -5.73 10.96
CA HIS A 67 -5.74 -6.57 12.04
C HIS A 67 -5.31 -7.96 11.54
N ASP A 68 -6.09 -8.56 10.65
CA ASP A 68 -5.80 -9.89 10.10
C ASP A 68 -4.61 -9.88 9.14
N ILE A 69 -4.47 -8.83 8.33
CA ILE A 69 -3.29 -8.64 7.49
C ILE A 69 -2.04 -8.56 8.36
N MET A 70 -2.13 -7.83 9.45
CA MET A 70 -0.96 -7.44 10.22
C MET A 70 -0.51 -8.47 11.24
N SER A 71 -1.44 -9.28 11.73
CA SER A 71 -1.10 -10.49 12.49
C SER A 71 -0.27 -11.49 11.67
N ASN A 72 -0.33 -11.43 10.33
CA ASN A 72 0.45 -12.29 9.45
C ASN A 72 1.82 -11.73 9.06
N LEU A 73 2.16 -10.52 9.49
CA LEU A 73 3.40 -9.83 9.12
C LEU A 73 4.29 -9.59 10.35
N GLU A 74 5.53 -10.06 10.28
CA GLU A 74 6.56 -9.81 11.29
C GLU A 74 7.78 -9.10 10.71
N SER A 75 8.55 -8.47 11.60
CA SER A 75 9.86 -7.89 11.33
C SER A 75 10.75 -8.86 10.53
N GLY A 76 11.24 -8.41 9.37
CA GLY A 76 12.08 -9.20 8.48
C GLY A 76 11.33 -10.08 7.47
N ASP A 77 10.00 -10.15 7.53
CA ASP A 77 9.22 -10.95 6.58
C ASP A 77 9.35 -10.40 5.15
N LYS A 78 9.50 -11.31 4.19
CA LYS A 78 9.49 -11.01 2.76
C LYS A 78 8.07 -11.12 2.24
N VAL A 79 7.52 -9.99 1.81
CA VAL A 79 6.11 -9.87 1.43
C VAL A 79 6.03 -9.41 -0.02
N GLU A 80 5.10 -9.98 -0.77
CA GLU A 80 4.69 -9.46 -2.07
C GLU A 80 3.18 -9.26 -2.11
N ILE A 81 2.76 -8.11 -2.62
CA ILE A 81 1.36 -7.79 -2.82
C ILE A 81 1.10 -7.80 -4.32
N PHE A 82 0.08 -8.56 -4.73
CA PHE A 82 -0.45 -8.58 -6.08
C PHE A 82 -1.80 -7.89 -6.12
N VAL A 83 -2.05 -7.13 -7.18
CA VAL A 83 -3.31 -6.44 -7.45
C VAL A 83 -3.86 -6.85 -8.80
N ASN A 84 -5.12 -7.26 -8.80
CA ASN A 84 -5.86 -7.56 -10.00
C ASN A 84 -7.05 -6.60 -10.17
N PHE A 85 -7.20 -6.07 -11.37
CA PHE A 85 -8.32 -5.22 -11.76
C PHE A 85 -9.28 -6.00 -12.64
N GLY A 86 -10.56 -5.69 -12.47
CA GLY A 86 -11.59 -6.02 -13.43
C GLY A 86 -11.44 -5.16 -14.68
N ASN A 87 -12.17 -5.55 -15.72
CA ASN A 87 -12.52 -4.67 -16.83
C ASN A 87 -11.35 -4.32 -17.78
N GLY A 88 -10.26 -5.08 -17.73
CA GLY A 88 -9.17 -5.00 -18.71
C GLY A 88 -8.23 -3.79 -18.54
N LEU A 89 -8.23 -3.15 -17.36
CA LEU A 89 -7.32 -2.05 -17.05
C LEU A 89 -5.85 -2.51 -17.07
N VAL A 90 -4.99 -1.68 -17.66
CA VAL A 90 -3.54 -1.96 -17.72
C VAL A 90 -2.86 -1.28 -16.53
N VAL A 91 -2.33 -2.07 -15.59
CA VAL A 91 -1.57 -1.54 -14.46
C VAL A 91 -0.17 -1.19 -14.91
N LYS A 92 0.27 0.03 -14.58
CA LYS A 92 1.61 0.53 -14.85
C LYS A 92 2.54 0.35 -13.67
N ASN A 93 2.10 0.78 -12.48
CA ASN A 93 2.92 0.75 -11.29
C ASN A 93 2.10 0.43 -10.07
N THR A 94 2.68 -0.36 -9.17
CA THR A 94 2.13 -0.64 -7.85
C THR A 94 3.12 -0.20 -6.79
N THR A 95 2.64 0.57 -5.81
CA THR A 95 3.47 1.11 -4.72
C THR A 95 2.79 0.88 -3.38
N VAL A 96 3.56 0.41 -2.40
CA VAL A 96 3.15 0.30 -1.01
C VAL A 96 3.88 1.36 -0.19
N TYR A 97 3.11 2.11 0.59
CA TYR A 97 3.63 3.00 1.62
C TYR A 97 3.38 2.37 2.98
N LEU A 98 4.44 2.13 3.73
CA LEU A 98 4.36 1.59 5.08
C LEU A 98 4.27 2.73 6.08
N ILE A 99 3.27 2.67 6.97
CA ILE A 99 3.06 3.65 8.03
C ILE A 99 3.66 3.08 9.31
N TYR A 100 4.51 3.85 9.97
CA TYR A 100 5.17 3.45 11.21
C TYR A 100 4.70 4.29 12.38
N GLY A 101 4.69 3.69 13.57
CA GLY A 101 4.53 4.42 14.82
C GLY A 101 5.73 5.31 15.09
N GLU A 102 5.55 6.32 15.96
CA GLU A 102 6.68 7.12 16.44
C GLU A 102 7.72 6.21 17.11
N SER A 103 8.94 6.19 16.57
CA SER A 103 10.06 5.59 17.27
C SER A 103 10.44 6.48 18.46
N LYS A 104 10.64 5.89 19.64
CA LYS A 104 11.11 6.64 20.83
C LYS A 104 12.40 7.44 20.57
N ASN A 105 13.16 7.09 19.53
CA ASN A 105 14.43 7.69 19.14
C ASN A 105 14.31 8.86 18.13
N MET A 106 13.17 9.04 17.45
CA MET A 106 13.01 10.13 16.46
C MET A 106 12.72 11.51 17.09
N ARG A 107 12.41 11.57 18.40
CA ARG A 107 12.13 12.84 19.09
C ARG A 107 13.28 13.86 19.03
N LYS A 108 14.51 13.43 18.72
CA LYS A 108 15.67 14.31 18.61
C LYS A 108 15.93 14.86 17.20
N ALA A 109 15.29 14.34 16.14
CA ALA A 109 15.67 14.66 14.76
C ALA A 109 14.65 15.51 13.97
N PHE A 110 13.45 15.75 14.50
CA PHE A 110 12.38 16.47 13.80
C PHE A 110 11.91 17.73 14.54
N GLU A 111 12.85 18.57 14.99
CA GLU A 111 12.54 19.99 15.10
C GLU A 111 12.73 20.65 13.72
N SER A 112 11.63 21.19 13.20
CA SER A 112 11.47 22.01 11.99
C SER A 112 11.31 21.31 10.62
N LYS A 113 10.05 21.22 10.16
CA LYS A 113 9.51 21.97 8.99
C LYS A 113 8.08 21.50 8.67
N LYS A 114 7.11 22.09 9.38
CA LYS A 114 5.65 21.87 9.21
C LYS A 114 5.05 22.38 7.89
N HIS A 115 5.86 22.80 6.90
CA HIS A 115 5.36 23.50 5.70
C HIS A 115 5.56 22.76 4.35
N GLY A 116 6.09 21.53 4.33
CA GLY A 116 6.40 20.83 3.07
C GLY A 116 5.19 20.26 2.31
N LEU A 117 4.20 19.70 3.02
CA LEU A 117 3.15 18.87 2.40
C LEU A 117 2.06 19.68 1.68
N ILE A 118 1.82 20.93 2.07
CA ILE A 118 0.74 21.77 1.50
C ILE A 118 1.10 22.28 0.09
N ARG A 119 2.38 22.29 -0.30
CA ARG A 119 2.82 22.88 -1.58
C ARG A 119 2.49 22.03 -2.80
N PHE A 120 2.38 20.71 -2.65
CA PHE A 120 2.19 19.80 -3.80
C PHE A 120 0.76 19.79 -4.35
N VAL A 121 -0.24 20.00 -3.50
CA VAL A 121 -1.66 19.96 -3.92
C VAL A 121 -2.02 21.14 -4.84
N LYS A 122 -1.33 22.28 -4.72
CA LYS A 122 -1.64 23.48 -5.53
C LYS A 122 -1.04 23.48 -6.94
N LYS A 123 -0.23 22.50 -7.32
CA LYS A 123 0.48 22.51 -8.62
C LYS A 123 -0.11 21.58 -9.69
N VAL A 124 -1.25 20.93 -9.41
CA VAL A 124 -1.91 20.00 -10.36
C VAL A 124 -3.26 20.56 -10.88
N VAL A 125 -3.58 21.83 -10.57
CA VAL A 125 -4.68 22.55 -11.25
C VAL A 125 -4.09 23.75 -11.98
N MET A 126 -3.76 23.54 -13.26
CA MET A 126 -3.94 24.48 -14.37
C MET A 126 -3.99 23.67 -15.66
#